data_AF-A0A8C0XKL2-F1
#
_entry.id   AF-A0A8C0XKL2-F1
#
_cell.length_a   1.000
_cell.length_b   1.000
_cell.length_c   1.000
_cell.angle_alpha   90.00
_cell.angle_beta   90.00
_cell.angle_gamma   90.00
#
_symmetry.space_group_name_H-M   'P 1'
#
loop_
_entity.id
_entity.type
_entity.pdbx_description
1 polymer ?
#
loop_
_entity_poly.entity_id
_entity_poly.type
_entity_poly.pdbx_seq_one_letter_code
_entity_poly.pdbx_strand_id
1 'polypeptide(L)'
;MSRKRHRLAPETFGLKRRRERGPVEVDPLRGESGNHAPCNCLSTPRPGSARAAVAELVQLFPRGLFEDTLPPIALRSQVYSLVPDRTVADRQLKELQEQGEIRIIQLGFDLDAHGIIFTEDYRTRVLKACDGRPYAGAVQKFLASVLPACGDLSFQQDQMTQTFGFRDPEIT
;
A
#
# COMPACT_ATOMS: atom_id res chain seq x y z
N MET A 1 -39.63 -40.65 30.92
CA MET A 1 -39.88 -39.33 31.54
C MET A 1 -39.11 -38.26 30.79
N SER A 2 -39.85 -37.28 30.28
CA SER A 2 -39.38 -36.13 29.50
C SER A 2 -38.53 -35.16 30.30
N ARG A 3 -37.60 -34.47 29.62
CA ARG A 3 -37.46 -33.01 29.66
C ARG A 3 -36.69 -32.51 28.43
N LYS A 4 -37.47 -32.15 27.40
CA LYS A 4 -37.09 -31.35 26.24
C LYS A 4 -36.60 -29.97 26.71
N ARG A 5 -35.52 -29.45 26.12
CA ARG A 5 -35.22 -28.01 26.12
C ARG A 5 -35.33 -27.47 24.69
N HIS A 6 -36.50 -26.87 24.49
CA HIS A 6 -36.95 -25.83 23.56
C HIS A 6 -35.93 -25.29 22.52
N ARG A 7 -36.28 -25.52 21.24
CA ARG A 7 -36.03 -24.57 20.15
C ARG A 7 -36.81 -23.29 20.43
N LEU A 8 -36.17 -22.13 20.27
CA LEU A 8 -36.84 -20.85 20.10
C LEU A 8 -36.17 -20.13 18.93
N ALA A 9 -36.74 -20.31 17.75
CA ALA A 9 -36.74 -19.27 16.73
C ALA A 9 -37.95 -18.36 17.00
N PRO A 10 -37.87 -17.09 16.60
CA PRO A 10 -39.00 -16.45 15.97
C PRO A 10 -38.64 -16.17 14.50
N GLU A 11 -39.28 -16.91 13.59
CA GLU A 11 -39.59 -16.40 12.26
C GLU A 11 -40.72 -15.36 12.37
N THR A 12 -40.92 -14.60 11.30
CA THR A 12 -41.85 -13.48 11.05
C THR A 12 -41.14 -12.12 11.21
N PHE A 13 -41.01 -11.23 10.23
CA PHE A 13 -41.86 -10.91 9.08
C PHE A 13 -41.03 -10.30 7.93
N GLY A 14 -41.50 -10.43 6.68
CA GLY A 14 -41.39 -9.34 5.70
C GLY A 14 -40.55 -9.60 4.45
N LEU A 15 -41.10 -10.37 3.51
CA LEU A 15 -40.72 -10.33 2.10
C LEU A 15 -40.91 -8.92 1.49
N LYS A 16 -39.89 -8.50 0.71
CA LYS A 16 -39.93 -7.65 -0.49
C LYS A 16 -40.51 -6.22 -0.38
N ARG A 17 -39.65 -5.22 -0.60
CA ARG A 17 -39.94 -4.12 -1.55
C ARG A 17 -38.74 -3.78 -2.43
N ARG A 18 -38.87 -4.22 -3.68
CA ARG A 18 -38.23 -3.72 -4.91
C ARG A 18 -38.22 -2.18 -4.86
N ARG A 19 -37.05 -1.56 -4.84
CA ARG A 19 -36.91 -0.13 -5.14
C ARG A 19 -36.93 0.04 -6.66
N GLU A 20 -37.88 0.83 -7.10
CA GLU A 20 -38.15 1.19 -8.48
C GLU A 20 -37.01 2.06 -9.02
N ARG A 21 -36.56 1.75 -10.25
CA ARG A 21 -35.75 2.67 -11.06
C ARG A 21 -36.68 3.78 -11.53
N GLY A 22 -36.59 4.95 -10.92
CA GLY A 22 -37.08 6.19 -11.50
C GLY A 22 -36.06 6.74 -12.51
N PRO A 23 -36.50 7.22 -13.68
CA PRO A 23 -35.62 7.86 -14.66
C PRO A 23 -35.40 9.33 -14.24
N VAL A 24 -34.15 9.79 -14.24
CA VAL A 24 -33.85 11.22 -14.10
C VAL A 24 -32.89 11.63 -15.19
N GLU A 25 -33.50 12.25 -16.20
CA GLU A 25 -33.04 13.37 -17.03
C GLU A 25 -31.60 13.36 -17.57
N VAL A 26 -31.53 13.03 -18.86
CA VAL A 26 -30.53 13.55 -19.80
C VAL A 26 -30.81 15.03 -20.06
N ASP A 27 -29.86 15.88 -19.69
CA ASP A 27 -29.78 17.25 -20.23
C ASP A 27 -28.50 17.36 -21.07
N PRO A 28 -28.60 17.63 -22.39
CA PRO A 28 -27.45 17.92 -23.23
C PRO A 28 -27.19 19.43 -23.27
N LEU A 29 -25.94 19.80 -23.58
CA LEU A 29 -25.47 21.03 -24.25
C LEU A 29 -24.43 21.87 -23.48
N ARG A 30 -23.23 21.91 -24.07
CA ARG A 30 -22.21 23.00 -24.20
C ARG A 30 -20.82 22.39 -23.98
N GLY A 31 -19.86 22.50 -24.89
CA GLY A 31 -19.58 23.60 -25.81
C GLY A 31 -18.30 24.28 -25.37
N GLU A 32 -17.21 23.92 -26.05
CA GLU A 32 -16.00 24.72 -26.32
C GLU A 32 -14.87 24.85 -25.27
N SER A 33 -13.71 24.34 -25.70
CA SER A 33 -12.39 25.01 -25.79
C SER A 33 -11.90 25.88 -24.62
N GLY A 34 -10.78 25.47 -24.03
CA GLY A 34 -9.98 26.30 -23.14
C GLY A 34 -8.66 25.63 -22.74
N ASN A 35 -7.59 26.00 -23.42
CA ASN A 35 -6.20 25.71 -23.07
C ASN A 35 -5.92 26.02 -21.60
N HIS A 36 -5.26 25.12 -20.87
CA HIS A 36 -4.22 25.46 -19.90
C HIS A 36 -3.49 24.19 -19.42
N ALA A 37 -2.24 24.07 -19.85
CA ALA A 37 -1.15 23.49 -19.06
C ALA A 37 -0.10 24.62 -18.90
N PRO A 38 0.75 24.64 -17.87
CA PRO A 38 1.16 23.46 -17.09
C PRO A 38 1.27 23.65 -15.55
N CYS A 39 1.57 22.51 -14.89
CA CYS A 39 2.38 22.36 -13.67
C CYS A 39 1.75 22.20 -12.27
N ASN A 40 2.27 21.13 -11.63
CA ASN A 40 2.55 20.84 -10.22
C ASN A 40 1.46 20.34 -9.24
N CYS A 41 1.50 19.02 -9.06
CA CYS A 41 1.73 18.33 -7.77
C CYS A 41 0.75 18.57 -6.62
N LEU A 42 -0.55 18.41 -6.84
CA LEU A 42 -1.46 17.89 -5.80
C LEU A 42 -2.47 16.95 -6.45
N SER A 43 -2.00 15.76 -6.86
CA SER A 43 -2.91 14.68 -7.22
C SER A 43 -3.54 14.15 -5.94
N THR A 44 -4.68 14.75 -5.54
CA THR A 44 -5.64 14.06 -4.68
C THR A 44 -5.83 12.66 -5.26
N PRO A 45 -5.62 11.59 -4.47
CA PRO A 45 -5.70 10.24 -4.99
C PRO A 45 -7.08 10.04 -5.63
N ARG A 46 -7.11 9.67 -6.92
CA ARG A 46 -8.39 9.36 -7.56
C ARG A 46 -9.02 8.19 -6.79
N PRO A 47 -10.27 8.32 -6.32
CA PRO A 47 -10.95 7.20 -5.68
C PRO A 47 -10.97 6.01 -6.64
N GLY A 48 -10.54 4.84 -6.15
CA GLY A 48 -10.39 3.63 -6.94
C GLY A 48 -9.02 3.41 -7.60
N SER A 49 -8.02 4.26 -7.35
CA SER A 49 -6.62 3.97 -7.75
C SER A 49 -5.87 3.18 -6.66
N ALA A 50 -4.90 2.35 -7.05
CA ALA A 50 -4.08 1.59 -6.13
C ALA A 50 -3.32 2.49 -5.14
N ARG A 51 -2.85 3.66 -5.59
CA ARG A 51 -2.20 4.65 -4.72
C ARG A 51 -3.13 5.17 -3.63
N ALA A 52 -4.39 5.49 -3.99
CA ALA A 52 -5.41 5.92 -3.03
C ALA A 52 -5.69 4.83 -2.00
N ALA A 53 -5.90 3.60 -2.48
CA ALA A 53 -6.14 2.44 -1.62
C ALA A 53 -4.99 2.21 -0.64
N VAL A 54 -3.73 2.27 -1.10
CA VAL A 54 -2.56 2.13 -0.22
C VAL A 54 -2.51 3.28 0.80
N ALA A 55 -2.76 4.52 0.39
CA ALA A 55 -2.77 5.67 1.30
C ALA A 55 -3.85 5.54 2.38
N GLU A 56 -5.05 5.10 2.02
CA GLU A 56 -6.14 4.82 2.96
C GLU A 56 -5.76 3.70 3.94
N LEU A 57 -5.21 2.59 3.44
CA LEU A 57 -4.79 1.46 4.29
C LEU A 57 -3.67 1.86 5.26
N VAL A 58 -2.72 2.68 4.81
CA VAL A 58 -1.63 3.21 5.64
C VAL A 58 -2.13 4.08 6.78
N GLN A 59 -3.19 4.87 6.57
CA GLN A 59 -3.81 5.68 7.64
C GLN A 59 -4.48 4.82 8.71
N LEU A 60 -4.97 3.64 8.33
CA LEU A 60 -5.59 2.68 9.26
C LEU A 60 -4.57 1.80 9.98
N PHE A 61 -3.28 1.90 9.63
CA PHE A 61 -2.25 1.04 10.21
C PHE A 61 -2.11 1.29 11.72
N PRO A 62 -2.22 0.25 12.58
CA PRO A 62 -2.22 0.41 14.02
C PRO A 62 -0.79 0.58 14.56
N ARG A 63 -0.20 1.76 14.34
CA ARG A 63 1.18 2.09 14.74
C ARG A 63 1.48 1.81 16.21
N GLY A 64 0.51 2.06 17.09
CA GLY A 64 0.64 1.84 18.53
C GLY A 64 0.83 0.38 18.93
N LEU A 65 0.35 -0.59 18.13
CA LEU A 65 0.59 -2.02 18.40
C LEU A 65 2.04 -2.44 18.14
N PHE A 66 2.76 -1.65 17.35
CA PHE A 66 4.15 -1.93 16.99
C PHE A 66 5.12 -0.96 17.68
N GLU A 67 4.69 -0.24 18.73
CA GLU A 67 5.51 0.73 19.46
C GLU A 67 6.20 1.76 18.56
N ASP A 68 5.58 2.07 17.41
CA ASP A 68 6.24 2.87 16.39
C ASP A 68 7.65 2.36 16.04
N THR A 69 7.80 1.05 15.82
CA THR A 69 9.06 0.45 15.34
C THR A 69 8.99 0.15 13.84
N LEU A 70 7.80 -0.16 13.31
CA LEU A 70 7.59 -0.49 11.91
C LEU A 70 7.03 0.70 11.13
N PRO A 71 7.44 0.91 9.86
CA PRO A 71 6.73 1.83 8.99
C PRO A 71 5.31 1.29 8.74
N PRO A 72 4.33 2.13 8.36
CA PRO A 72 3.01 1.64 7.99
C PRO A 72 3.08 0.69 6.80
N ILE A 73 2.38 -0.45 6.91
CA ILE A 73 2.38 -1.49 5.88
C ILE A 73 0.94 -1.75 5.46
N ALA A 74 0.66 -1.65 4.16
CA ALA A 74 -0.58 -2.12 3.55
C ALA A 74 -0.36 -3.50 2.92
N LEU A 75 -1.35 -4.37 2.94
CA LEU A 75 -1.25 -5.67 2.26
C LEU A 75 -1.81 -5.58 0.84
N ARG A 76 -1.16 -6.26 -0.11
CA ARG A 76 -1.65 -6.34 -1.50
C ARG A 76 -3.06 -6.93 -1.58
N SER A 77 -3.37 -7.90 -0.72
CA SER A 77 -4.72 -8.48 -0.57
C SER A 77 -5.78 -7.46 -0.13
N GLN A 78 -5.40 -6.48 0.70
CA GLN A 78 -6.28 -5.38 1.10
C GLN A 78 -6.51 -4.40 -0.05
N VAL A 79 -5.48 -4.10 -0.85
CA VAL A 79 -5.60 -3.24 -2.04
C VAL A 79 -6.60 -3.83 -3.04
N TYR A 80 -6.55 -5.16 -3.27
CA TYR A 80 -7.53 -5.84 -4.13
C TYR A 80 -8.98 -5.78 -3.64
N SER A 81 -9.19 -5.48 -2.35
CA SER A 81 -10.53 -5.31 -1.79
C SER A 81 -11.09 -3.91 -2.06
N LEU A 82 -10.22 -2.93 -2.29
CA LEU A 82 -10.57 -1.52 -2.54
C LEU A 82 -10.56 -1.19 -4.04
N VAL A 83 -9.71 -1.88 -4.83
CA VAL A 83 -9.62 -1.72 -6.28
C VAL A 83 -10.27 -2.93 -6.96
N PRO A 84 -11.38 -2.74 -7.71
CA PRO A 84 -12.19 -3.85 -8.21
C PRO A 84 -11.49 -4.69 -9.29
N ASP A 85 -10.56 -4.11 -10.04
CA ASP A 85 -9.80 -4.81 -11.08
C ASP A 85 -8.38 -5.11 -10.58
N ARG A 86 -8.09 -6.39 -10.33
CA ARG A 86 -6.78 -6.86 -9.83
C ARG A 86 -5.66 -6.62 -10.84
N THR A 87 -5.93 -6.75 -12.13
CA THR A 87 -4.92 -6.54 -13.17
C THR A 87 -4.56 -5.06 -13.27
N VAL A 88 -5.53 -4.17 -13.14
CA VAL A 88 -5.28 -2.72 -13.06
C VAL A 88 -4.55 -2.37 -11.77
N ALA A 89 -4.95 -2.95 -10.63
CA ALA A 89 -4.26 -2.74 -9.36
C ALA A 89 -2.78 -3.15 -9.46
N ASP A 90 -2.49 -4.30 -10.02
CA ASP A 90 -1.12 -4.80 -10.20
C ASP A 90 -0.29 -3.92 -11.12
N ARG A 91 -0.86 -3.48 -12.23
CA ARG A 91 -0.18 -2.56 -13.13
C ARG A 91 0.16 -1.24 -12.42
N GLN A 92 -0.80 -0.67 -11.69
CA GLN A 92 -0.59 0.58 -10.95
C GLN A 92 0.42 0.42 -9.81
N LEU A 93 0.39 -0.70 -9.07
CA LEU A 93 1.38 -0.98 -8.03
C LEU A 93 2.78 -1.12 -8.63
N LYS A 94 2.90 -1.77 -9.79
CA LYS A 94 4.18 -1.88 -10.50
C LYS A 94 4.68 -0.51 -10.98
N GLU A 95 3.80 0.32 -11.56
CA GLU A 95 4.13 1.69 -11.96
C GLU A 95 4.65 2.52 -10.77
N LEU A 96 3.99 2.42 -9.60
CA LEU A 96 4.43 3.10 -8.37
C LEU A 96 5.77 2.56 -7.83
N GLN A 97 6.01 1.26 -7.97
CA GLN A 97 7.27 0.63 -7.57
C GLN A 97 8.42 1.10 -8.48
N GLU A 98 8.20 1.14 -9.79
CA GLU A 98 9.17 1.61 -10.80
C GLU A 98 9.49 3.11 -10.63
N GLN A 99 8.49 3.92 -10.25
CA GLN A 99 8.68 5.33 -9.89
C GLN A 99 9.43 5.51 -8.56
N GLY A 100 9.60 4.44 -7.78
CA GLY A 100 10.24 4.49 -6.47
C GLY A 100 9.36 5.06 -5.36
N GLU A 101 8.05 5.26 -5.60
CA GLU A 101 7.12 5.79 -4.59
C GLU A 101 6.82 4.76 -3.49
N ILE A 102 6.73 3.48 -3.88
CA ILE A 102 6.46 2.38 -2.96
C ILE A 102 7.54 1.30 -3.02
N ARG A 103 7.57 0.48 -1.97
CA ARG A 103 8.35 -0.74 -1.86
C ARG A 103 7.41 -1.90 -1.59
N ILE A 104 7.60 -2.99 -2.32
CA ILE A 104 6.82 -4.22 -2.16
C ILE A 104 7.76 -5.27 -1.56
N ILE A 105 7.35 -5.87 -0.45
CA ILE A 105 8.11 -6.90 0.26
C ILE A 105 7.27 -8.15 0.44
N GLN A 106 7.88 -9.31 0.29
CA GLN A 106 7.27 -10.55 0.70
C GLN A 106 7.33 -10.66 2.23
N LEU A 107 6.16 -10.79 2.85
CA LEU A 107 5.99 -10.96 4.29
C LEU A 107 5.85 -12.45 4.59
N GLY A 108 6.92 -13.06 5.09
CA GLY A 108 6.92 -14.49 5.42
C GLY A 108 7.08 -15.38 4.18
N PHE A 109 6.54 -16.61 4.26
CA PHE A 109 6.73 -17.64 3.24
C PHE A 109 5.56 -17.77 2.26
N ASP A 110 4.42 -17.10 2.55
CA ASP A 110 3.24 -17.19 1.70
C ASP A 110 3.42 -16.32 0.45
N LEU A 111 3.10 -16.88 -0.71
CA LEU A 111 3.19 -16.19 -2.00
C LEU A 111 2.18 -15.04 -2.13
N ASP A 112 1.14 -15.03 -1.29
CA ASP A 112 0.11 -13.98 -1.31
C ASP A 112 0.35 -12.88 -0.25
N ALA A 113 1.28 -13.09 0.68
CA ALA A 113 1.59 -12.16 1.73
C ALA A 113 2.60 -11.11 1.24
N HIS A 114 2.13 -10.17 0.41
CA HIS A 114 2.94 -9.03 -0.04
C HIS A 114 2.56 -7.76 0.74
N GLY A 115 3.54 -7.19 1.43
CA GLY A 115 3.46 -5.88 2.08
C GLY A 115 3.88 -4.77 1.15
N ILE A 116 3.17 -3.64 1.22
CA ILE A 116 3.40 -2.42 0.46
C ILE A 116 3.70 -1.31 1.46
N ILE A 117 4.79 -0.59 1.25
CA ILE A 117 5.28 0.47 2.12
C ILE A 117 5.62 1.69 1.26
N PHE A 118 5.27 2.90 1.69
CA PHE A 118 5.77 4.11 1.02
C PHE A 118 7.27 4.28 1.27
N THR A 119 8.03 4.57 0.21
CA THR A 119 9.49 4.72 0.30
C THR A 119 9.90 5.84 1.27
N GLU A 120 9.11 6.91 1.35
CA GLU A 120 9.34 8.01 2.28
C GLU A 120 9.17 7.60 3.75
N ASP A 121 8.09 6.87 4.05
CA ASP A 121 7.85 6.32 5.40
C ASP A 121 8.95 5.33 5.79
N TYR A 122 9.38 4.49 4.85
CA TYR A 122 10.50 3.56 5.06
C TYR A 122 11.80 4.31 5.39
N ARG A 123 12.20 5.31 4.58
CA ARG A 123 13.41 6.11 4.81
C ARG A 123 13.37 6.80 6.17
N THR A 124 12.28 7.47 6.48
CA THR A 124 12.10 8.19 7.75
C THR A 124 12.22 7.24 8.94
N ARG A 125 11.60 6.05 8.84
CA ARG A 125 11.68 5.05 9.92
C ARG A 125 13.08 4.48 10.08
N VAL A 126 13.75 4.12 8.98
CA VAL A 126 15.11 3.56 9.02
C VAL A 126 16.10 4.58 9.60
N LEU A 127 16.03 5.85 9.17
CA LEU A 127 16.88 6.91 9.72
C LEU A 127 16.66 7.08 11.22
N LYS A 128 15.41 7.09 11.68
CA LYS A 128 15.08 7.19 13.10
C LYS A 128 15.59 5.99 13.90
N ALA A 129 15.50 4.78 13.35
CA ALA A 129 15.94 3.56 14.03
C ALA A 129 17.48 3.44 14.14
N CYS A 130 18.21 4.04 13.18
CA CYS A 130 19.66 3.98 13.12
C CYS A 130 20.35 5.16 13.82
N ASP A 131 19.58 6.16 14.28
CA ASP A 131 20.15 7.33 14.94
C ASP A 131 20.96 6.93 16.19
N GLY A 132 22.17 7.47 16.30
CA GLY A 132 23.12 7.13 17.37
C GLY A 132 23.75 5.73 17.32
N ARG A 133 23.56 4.96 16.23
CA ARG A 133 24.14 3.60 16.08
C ARG A 133 25.45 3.64 15.28
N PRO A 134 26.39 2.70 15.54
CA PRO A 134 27.67 2.66 14.81
C PRO A 134 27.50 2.37 13.31
N TYR A 135 26.40 1.71 12.91
CA TYR A 135 26.08 1.40 11.52
C TYR A 135 25.29 2.50 10.78
N ALA A 136 25.02 3.65 11.43
CA ALA A 136 24.24 4.73 10.83
C ALA A 136 24.82 5.21 9.49
N GLY A 137 26.15 5.29 9.37
CA GLY A 137 26.83 5.68 8.13
C GLY A 137 26.61 4.71 6.99
N ALA A 138 26.67 3.39 7.27
CA ALA A 138 26.39 2.36 6.27
C ALA A 138 24.92 2.42 5.81
N VAL A 139 23.99 2.62 6.74
CA VAL A 139 22.57 2.75 6.42
C VAL A 139 22.30 4.00 5.58
N GLN A 140 22.88 5.15 5.91
CA GLN A 140 22.74 6.36 5.08
C GLN A 140 23.27 6.15 3.66
N LYS A 141 24.42 5.49 3.52
CA LYS A 141 24.96 5.10 2.21
C LYS A 141 23.96 4.22 1.46
N PHE A 142 23.35 3.24 2.12
CA PHE A 142 22.33 2.36 1.52
C PHE A 142 21.10 3.14 1.04
N LEU A 143 20.58 4.05 1.87
CA LEU A 143 19.42 4.87 1.51
C LEU A 143 19.71 5.83 0.35
N ALA A 144 20.97 6.22 0.16
CA ALA A 144 21.40 7.14 -0.90
C ALA A 144 21.76 6.43 -2.21
N SER A 145 22.43 5.27 -2.17
CA SER A 145 22.92 4.59 -3.37
C SER A 145 22.02 3.43 -3.83
N VAL A 146 21.58 2.59 -2.90
CA VAL A 146 20.87 1.35 -3.22
C VAL A 146 19.37 1.59 -3.38
N LEU A 147 18.78 2.34 -2.45
CA LEU A 147 17.34 2.62 -2.48
C LEU A 147 16.87 3.28 -3.79
N PRO A 148 17.57 4.26 -4.40
CA PRO A 148 17.13 4.82 -5.67
C PRO A 148 17.37 3.90 -6.87
N ALA A 149 18.38 3.03 -6.79
CA ALA A 149 18.78 2.16 -7.88
C ALA A 149 17.90 0.91 -8.01
N CYS A 150 17.27 0.47 -6.92
CA CYS A 150 16.46 -0.75 -6.88
C CYS A 150 15.11 -0.54 -6.17
N GLY A 151 14.05 -1.13 -6.75
CA GLY A 151 12.71 -1.14 -6.18
C GLY A 151 12.48 -2.23 -5.12
N ASP A 152 13.46 -3.12 -4.95
CA ASP A 152 13.40 -4.26 -4.04
C ASP A 152 14.10 -3.95 -2.70
N LEU A 153 13.78 -4.74 -1.67
CA LEU A 153 14.41 -4.65 -0.34
C LEU A 153 15.24 -5.89 0.01
N SER A 154 15.38 -6.84 -0.93
CA SER A 154 16.20 -8.03 -0.78
C SER A 154 17.38 -7.95 -1.74
N PHE A 155 18.60 -8.07 -1.23
CA PHE A 155 19.84 -7.96 -1.99
C PHE A 155 20.74 -9.14 -1.68
N GLN A 156 21.44 -9.64 -2.70
CA GLN A 156 22.50 -10.63 -2.48
C GLN A 156 23.78 -9.94 -2.01
N GLN A 157 24.59 -10.65 -1.20
CA GLN A 157 25.85 -10.13 -0.68
C GLN A 157 26.78 -9.67 -1.80
N ASP A 158 26.92 -10.48 -2.87
CA ASP A 158 27.76 -10.14 -4.03
C ASP A 158 27.29 -8.86 -4.73
N GLN A 159 25.98 -8.64 -4.81
CA GLN A 159 25.42 -7.43 -5.39
C GLN A 159 25.77 -6.20 -4.54
N MET A 160 25.71 -6.33 -3.21
CA MET A 160 26.05 -5.25 -2.28
C MET A 160 27.53 -4.88 -2.32
N THR A 161 28.42 -5.88 -2.43
CA THR A 161 29.87 -5.65 -2.48
C THR A 161 30.35 -5.20 -3.86
N GLN A 162 29.94 -5.87 -4.94
CA GLN A 162 30.44 -5.62 -6.29
C GLN A 162 29.77 -4.43 -6.98
N THR A 163 28.45 -4.28 -6.83
CA THR A 163 27.70 -3.23 -7.54
C THR A 163 27.61 -1.94 -6.73
N PHE A 164 27.41 -2.04 -5.42
CA PHE A 164 27.16 -0.89 -4.55
C PHE A 164 28.34 -0.53 -3.64
N GLY A 165 29.44 -1.30 -3.68
CA GLY A 165 30.68 -0.99 -3.01
C GLY A 165 30.59 -0.99 -1.47
N PHE A 166 29.70 -1.80 -0.90
CA PHE A 166 29.65 -2.05 0.54
C PHE A 166 30.79 -2.97 0.97
N ARG A 167 31.32 -2.77 2.18
CA ARG A 167 32.36 -3.63 2.75
C ARG A 167 31.74 -4.73 3.61
N ASP A 168 32.40 -5.87 3.75
CA ASP A 168 31.94 -6.99 4.60
C ASP A 168 31.47 -6.59 6.01
N PRO A 169 32.16 -5.73 6.79
CA PRO A 169 31.67 -5.29 8.10
C PRO A 169 30.46 -4.34 8.05
N GLU A 170 30.06 -3.86 6.87
CA GLU A 170 28.84 -3.06 6.67
C GLU A 170 27.62 -3.95 6.32
N ILE A 171 27.86 -5.23 6.02
CA ILE A 171 26.85 -6.21 5.56
C ILE A 171 26.62 -7.31 6.63
N THR A 172 27.57 -7.52 7.53
CA THR A 172 27.57 -8.58 8.58
C THR A 172 27.24 -8.02 9.95
#